data_AF-A0A6A0CZZ1-F1
#
_entry.id   AF-A0A6A0CZZ1-F1
#
_cell.length_a   1.000
_cell.length_b   1.000
_cell.length_c   1.000
_cell.angle_alpha   90.00
_cell.angle_beta   90.00
_cell.angle_gamma   90.00
#
_symmetry.space_group_name_H-M   'P 1'
#
loop_
_entity.id
_entity.type
_entity.pdbx_description
1 polymer ?
#
loop_
_entity_poly.entity_id
_entity_poly.type
_entity_poly.pdbx_seq_one_letter_code
_entity_poly.pdbx_strand_id
1 'polypeptide(L)'
;MREEVTFTSLSADEDGTIVNFTWDFGDGNISYEENPVHIFEKKGTYNVTLTVIDNDGATHQTMLQVKVTKEEVNTLLYVAIIVALIIIAIIVVVVWKQRTKSS
;
A
#
# COMPACT_ATOMS: atom_id res chain seq x y z
N MET A 1 10.36 -1.16 9.87
CA MET A 1 9.97 -1.14 8.44
C MET A 1 9.44 0.24 8.24
N ARG A 2 10.06 0.98 7.32
CA ARG A 2 9.59 2.30 6.94
C ARG A 2 8.88 2.19 5.60
N GLU A 3 7.76 2.88 5.44
CA GLU A 3 6.98 2.91 4.20
C GLU A 3 6.88 4.36 3.73
N GLU A 4 7.23 4.60 2.47
CA GLU A 4 7.10 5.92 1.83
C GLU A 4 5.78 5.99 1.06
N VAL A 5 4.99 7.02 1.31
CA VAL A 5 3.66 7.21 0.72
C VAL A 5 3.57 8.62 0.13
N THR A 6 3.22 8.71 -1.15
CA THR A 6 2.87 9.98 -1.80
C THR A 6 1.39 10.27 -1.58
N PHE A 7 1.07 11.48 -1.15
CA PHE A 7 -0.29 11.96 -1.00
C PHE A 7 -0.62 12.94 -2.11
N THR A 8 -1.85 12.85 -2.62
CA THR A 8 -2.36 13.76 -3.64
C THR A 8 -3.64 14.40 -3.14
N SER A 9 -3.67 15.74 -3.13
CA SER A 9 -4.88 16.50 -2.90
C SER A 9 -5.75 16.47 -4.16
N LEU A 10 -7.06 16.22 -3.98
CA LEU A 10 -8.08 16.40 -5.02
C LEU A 10 -9.04 17.55 -4.67
N SER A 11 -8.67 18.38 -3.69
CA SER A 11 -9.49 19.50 -3.28
C SER A 11 -9.58 20.53 -4.41
N ALA A 12 -10.77 21.08 -4.57
CA ALA A 12 -11.05 22.13 -5.53
C ALA A 12 -11.97 23.15 -4.88
N ASP A 13 -11.87 24.37 -5.38
CA ASP A 13 -12.74 25.48 -5.04
C ASP A 13 -13.32 26.01 -6.37
N GLU A 14 -14.64 26.02 -6.50
CA GLU A 14 -15.32 26.33 -7.77
C GLU A 14 -15.43 27.85 -8.00
N ASP A 15 -15.48 28.64 -6.94
CA ASP A 15 -15.59 30.10 -6.99
C ASP A 15 -14.33 30.83 -6.47
N GLY A 16 -13.30 30.09 -6.08
CA GLY A 16 -12.04 30.66 -5.63
C GLY A 16 -10.80 29.79 -5.85
N THR A 17 -9.91 29.83 -4.87
CA THR A 17 -8.60 29.18 -4.83
C THR A 17 -8.32 28.68 -3.42
N ILE A 18 -7.74 27.49 -3.32
CA ILE A 18 -7.25 26.96 -2.05
C ILE A 18 -5.92 27.64 -1.70
N VAL A 19 -5.85 28.26 -0.53
CA VAL A 19 -4.67 29.03 -0.09
C VAL A 19 -3.83 28.28 0.95
N ASN A 20 -4.36 27.24 1.56
CA ASN A 20 -3.62 26.44 2.54
C ASN A 20 -4.00 24.95 2.50
N PHE A 21 -2.98 24.10 2.57
CA PHE A 21 -3.09 22.66 2.81
C PHE A 21 -2.42 22.34 4.13
N THR A 22 -3.02 21.46 4.92
CA THR A 22 -2.40 20.96 6.16
C THR A 22 -2.69 19.47 6.27
N TRP A 23 -1.63 18.69 6.10
CA TRP A 23 -1.62 17.25 6.31
C TRP A 23 -1.15 16.96 7.73
N ASP A 24 -1.93 16.20 8.48
CA ASP A 24 -1.51 15.53 9.72
C ASP A 24 -1.46 14.03 9.42
N PHE A 25 -0.29 13.42 9.54
CA PHE A 25 -0.11 12.01 9.19
C PHE A 25 -0.54 11.05 10.30
N GLY A 26 -0.97 11.55 11.47
CA GLY A 26 -1.38 10.73 12.60
C GLY A 26 -0.23 10.02 13.31
N ASP A 27 1.02 10.32 12.94
CA ASP A 27 2.24 9.82 13.58
C ASP A 27 3.02 10.91 14.35
N GLY A 28 2.45 12.11 14.42
CA GLY A 28 3.04 13.30 15.05
C GLY A 28 3.72 14.27 14.08
N ASN A 29 3.83 13.92 12.79
CA ASN A 29 4.36 14.81 11.75
C ASN A 29 3.24 15.49 10.96
N ILE A 30 3.55 16.67 10.41
CA ILE A 30 2.64 17.45 9.56
C ILE A 30 3.35 17.92 8.28
N SER A 31 2.58 18.26 7.25
CA SER A 31 3.07 18.95 6.05
C SER A 31 2.10 20.05 5.60
N TYR A 32 2.65 21.10 4.97
CA TYR A 32 1.90 22.19 4.37
C TYR A 32 1.94 22.18 2.82
N GLU A 33 2.60 21.19 2.23
CA GLU A 33 2.60 21.00 0.79
C GLU A 33 1.24 20.49 0.32
N GLU A 34 0.84 20.85 -0.89
CA GLU A 34 -0.39 20.34 -1.51
C GLU A 34 -0.34 18.82 -1.71
N ASN A 35 0.79 18.30 -2.19
CA ASN A 35 1.02 16.90 -2.53
C ASN A 35 2.31 16.36 -1.87
N PRO A 36 2.33 16.13 -0.55
CA PRO A 36 3.54 15.74 0.15
C PRO A 36 3.90 14.26 -0.07
N VAL A 37 5.18 13.94 0.15
CA VAL A 37 5.66 12.58 0.37
C VAL A 37 5.96 12.41 1.85
N HIS A 38 5.43 11.35 2.48
CA HIS A 38 5.66 11.06 3.90
C HIS A 38 6.21 9.66 4.11
N ILE A 39 7.07 9.50 5.11
CA ILE A 39 7.68 8.22 5.48
C ILE A 39 7.18 7.79 6.85
N PHE A 40 6.40 6.71 6.91
CA PHE A 40 5.97 6.09 8.16
C PHE A 40 7.05 5.15 8.67
N GLU A 41 7.73 5.52 9.75
CA GLU A 41 8.87 4.75 10.31
C GLU A 41 8.49 3.43 11.01
N LYS A 42 7.21 3.29 11.39
CA LYS A 42 6.71 2.15 12.16
C LYS A 42 5.50 1.53 11.48
N LYS A 43 5.30 0.23 11.74
CA LYS A 43 4.04 -0.44 11.41
C LYS A 43 2.92 0.11 12.29
N GLY A 44 1.73 0.23 11.73
CA GLY A 44 0.59 0.80 12.44
C GLY A 44 -0.55 1.13 11.50
N THR A 45 -1.67 1.56 12.10
CA THR A 45 -2.73 2.25 11.37
C THR A 45 -2.64 3.72 11.73
N TYR A 46 -2.58 4.57 10.72
CA TYR A 46 -2.43 6.00 10.84
C TYR A 46 -3.69 6.67 10.27
N ASN A 47 -4.27 7.59 11.05
CA ASN A 47 -5.36 8.44 10.58
C ASN A 47 -4.72 9.68 9.95
N VAL A 48 -4.61 9.69 8.63
CA VAL A 48 -4.09 10.83 7.89
C VAL A 48 -5.22 11.80 7.62
N THR A 49 -5.04 13.06 8.00
CA THR A 49 -6.05 14.11 7.87
C THR A 49 -5.53 15.21 6.98
N LEU A 50 -6.31 15.60 5.97
CA LEU A 50 -6.09 16.78 5.16
C LEU A 50 -7.09 17.86 5.58
N THR A 51 -6.58 19.03 5.95
CA THR A 51 -7.38 20.25 6.16
C THR A 51 -7.02 21.27 5.08
N VAL A 52 -8.01 21.83 4.41
CA VAL A 52 -7.85 22.86 3.39
C VAL A 52 -8.56 24.14 3.79
N ILE A 53 -7.99 25.29 3.43
CA ILE A 53 -8.59 26.62 3.61
C ILE A 53 -8.56 27.34 2.26
N ASP A 54 -9.69 27.92 1.85
CA ASP A 54 -9.79 28.74 0.64
C ASP A 54 -9.50 30.24 0.88
N ASN A 55 -9.48 31.03 -0.18
CA ASN A 55 -9.24 32.48 -0.09
C ASN A 55 -10.32 33.26 0.65
N ASP A 56 -11.50 32.68 0.84
CA ASP A 56 -12.60 33.27 1.60
C ASP A 56 -12.58 32.83 3.08
N GLY A 57 -11.60 31.98 3.45
CA GLY A 57 -11.39 31.46 4.79
C GLY A 57 -12.28 30.27 5.13
N ALA A 58 -13.04 29.72 4.18
CA ALA A 58 -13.78 28.49 4.42
C ALA A 58 -12.82 27.32 4.60
N THR A 59 -13.16 26.42 5.50
CA THR A 59 -12.29 25.30 5.89
C THR A 59 -13.02 23.99 5.68
N HIS A 60 -12.34 23.01 5.08
CA HIS A 60 -12.82 21.64 4.96
C HIS A 60 -11.77 20.64 5.44
N GLN A 61 -12.21 19.49 5.94
CA GLN A 61 -11.32 18.46 6.45
C GLN A 61 -11.80 17.07 6.00
N THR A 62 -10.85 16.24 5.58
CA THR A 62 -11.07 14.82 5.25
C THR A 62 -10.03 13.94 5.93
N MET A 63 -10.37 12.67 6.15
CA MET A 63 -9.52 11.70 6.84
C MET A 63 -9.48 10.38 6.06
N LEU A 64 -8.27 9.82 5.94
CA LEU A 64 -7.99 8.51 5.36
C LEU A 64 -7.23 7.65 6.36
N GLN A 65 -7.59 6.37 6.46
CA GLN A 65 -6.78 5.40 7.21
C GLN A 65 -5.72 4.77 6.32
N VAL A 66 -4.46 4.93 6.71
CA VAL A 66 -3.30 4.28 6.09
C VAL A 66 -2.82 3.15 6.99
N LYS A 67 -2.82 1.92 6.49
CA LYS A 67 -2.37 0.75 7.25
C LYS A 67 -0.98 0.32 6.76
N VAL A 68 0.04 0.59 7.56
CA VAL A 68 1.42 0.17 7.31
C VAL A 68 1.65 -1.20 7.94
N THR A 69 1.66 -2.24 7.11
CA THR A 69 1.92 -3.62 7.52
C THR A 69 3.24 -4.14 6.98
N LYS A 70 3.83 -5.11 7.67
CA LYS A 70 4.84 -5.95 7.04
C LYS A 70 4.14 -6.77 5.95
N GLU A 71 4.67 -6.78 4.73
CA GLU A 71 4.23 -7.78 3.76
C GLU A 71 4.43 -9.16 4.39
N GLU A 72 3.32 -9.86 4.64
CA GLU A 72 3.36 -11.28 4.92
C GLU A 72 3.51 -11.99 3.58
N VAL A 73 4.74 -12.22 3.14
CA VAL A 73 4.99 -13.24 2.12
C VAL A 73 4.50 -14.55 2.73
N ASN A 74 3.34 -15.06 2.29
CA ASN A 74 2.80 -16.33 2.77
C ASN A 74 3.73 -17.46 2.34
N THR A 75 4.73 -17.72 3.18
CA THR A 75 5.79 -18.67 2.90
C THR A 75 5.24 -20.09 2.88
N LEU A 76 4.14 -20.36 3.61
CA LEU A 76 3.47 -21.66 3.61
C LEU A 76 2.81 -21.94 2.26
N LEU A 77 2.17 -20.95 1.64
CA LEU A 77 1.61 -21.11 0.29
C LEU A 77 2.71 -21.22 -0.77
N TYR A 78 3.76 -20.42 -0.68
CA TYR A 78 4.91 -20.50 -1.60
C TYR A 78 5.65 -21.85 -1.49
N VAL A 79 5.92 -22.33 -0.26
CA VAL A 79 6.56 -23.63 -0.03
C VAL A 79 5.63 -24.77 -0.42
N ALA A 80 4.32 -24.68 -0.10
CA ALA A 80 3.35 -25.70 -0.52
C ALA A 80 3.21 -25.78 -2.05
N ILE A 81 3.22 -24.65 -2.76
CA ILE A 81 3.20 -24.61 -4.22
C ILE A 81 4.50 -25.21 -4.79
N ILE A 82 5.66 -24.82 -4.28
CA ILE A 82 6.96 -25.36 -4.74
C ILE A 82 7.03 -26.88 -4.49
N VAL A 83 6.63 -27.35 -3.31
CA VAL A 83 6.57 -28.78 -2.97
C VAL A 83 5.57 -29.52 -3.87
N ALA A 84 4.37 -28.95 -4.09
CA ALA A 84 3.38 -29.53 -4.99
C ALA A 84 3.89 -29.61 -6.44
N LEU A 85 4.55 -28.56 -6.95
CA LEU A 85 5.13 -28.54 -8.29
C LEU A 85 6.29 -29.54 -8.45
N ILE A 86 7.15 -29.70 -7.43
CA ILE A 86 8.21 -30.71 -7.42
C ILE A 86 7.61 -32.13 -7.39
N ILE A 87 6.60 -32.38 -6.55
CA ILE A 87 5.90 -33.68 -6.48
C ILE A 87 5.18 -33.97 -7.80
N ILE A 88 4.46 -32.99 -8.37
CA ILE A 88 3.79 -33.11 -9.67
C ILE A 88 4.81 -33.38 -10.77
N ALA A 89 5.94 -32.66 -10.82
CA ALA A 89 6.99 -32.89 -11.80
C ALA A 89 7.63 -34.28 -11.66
N ILE A 90 7.81 -34.80 -10.44
CA ILE A 90 8.28 -36.17 -10.19
C ILE A 90 7.25 -37.20 -10.66
N ILE A 91 5.96 -37.01 -10.38
CA ILE A 91 4.88 -37.89 -10.86
C ILE A 91 4.83 -37.87 -12.39
N VAL A 92 4.92 -36.69 -13.01
CA VAL A 92 5.00 -36.52 -14.45
C VAL A 92 6.22 -37.27 -15.00
N VAL A 93 7.43 -37.06 -14.47
CA VAL A 93 8.67 -37.78 -14.87
C VAL A 93 8.57 -39.30 -14.66
N VAL A 94 7.94 -39.77 -13.59
CA VAL A 94 7.68 -41.20 -13.32
C VAL A 94 6.68 -41.78 -14.32
N VAL A 95 5.65 -41.02 -14.71
CA VAL A 95 4.67 -41.40 -15.75
C VAL A 95 5.32 -41.47 -17.14
N TRP A 96 6.26 -40.57 -17.48
CA TRP A 96 6.99 -40.65 -18.76
C TRP A 96 8.01 -41.80 -18.79
N LYS A 97 8.62 -42.17 -17.65
CA LYS A 97 9.61 -43.25 -17.59
C LYS A 97 9.03 -44.65 -17.73
N GLN A 98 7.76 -44.87 -17.35
CA GLN A 98 7.10 -46.17 -17.57
C GLN A 98 6.56 -46.33 -19.00
N ARG A 99 6.19 -45.24 -19.69
CA ARG A 99 5.70 -45.31 -21.08
C ARG A 99 6.76 -45.64 -22.13
N THR A 100 8.04 -45.38 -21.87
CA THR A 100 9.12 -45.63 -22.86
C THR A 100 9.75 -47.02 -22.80
N LYS A 101 9.25 -47.93 -21.93
CA LYS A 101 9.74 -49.32 -21.81
C LYS A 101 8.82 -50.39 -22.38
N SER A 102 7.77 -50.00 -23.12
CA SER A 102 6.90 -50.95 -23.81
C SER A 102 6.78 -50.60 -25.31
N SER A 103 7.85 -50.84 -26.07
CA SER A 103 7.81 -51.21 -27.49
C SER A 103 9.18 -51.71 -27.93
#